data_AF-A0A091IIV5-F1
#
_entry.id   AF-A0A091IIV5-F1
#
_cell.length_a   1.000
_cell.length_b   1.000
_cell.length_c   1.000
_cell.angle_alpha   90.00
_cell.angle_beta   90.00
_cell.angle_gamma   90.00
#
_symmetry.space_group_name_H-M   'P 1'
#
loop_
_entity.id
_entity.type
_entity.pdbx_description
1 polymer ?
#
loop_
_entity_poly.entity_id
_entity_poly.type
_entity_poly.pdbx_seq_one_letter_code
_entity_poly.pdbx_strand_id
1 'polypeptide(L)' 'IDVYQAWCGPCKAVVSLFKKLQTELAEDDMLHFAVAEADSIPALEIFRNRCEPVFLF' A
#
# COMPACT_ATOMS: atom_id res chain seq x y z
N ILE A 1 5.83 3.21 1.54
CA ILE A 1 4.47 3.46 0.98
C ILE A 1 4.06 2.25 0.16
N ASP A 2 2.93 1.62 0.47
CA ASP A 2 2.34 0.51 -0.31
C ASP A 2 1.28 1.05 -1.27
N VAL A 3 1.49 0.85 -2.56
CA VAL A 3 0.58 1.32 -3.63
C VAL A 3 -0.30 0.15 -4.07
N TYR A 4 -1.62 0.33 -3.99
CA TYR A 4 -2.61 -0.69 -4.35
C TYR A 4 -3.68 -0.16 -5.31
N GLN A 5 -4.40 -1.07 -5.95
CA GLN A 5 -5.58 -0.78 -6.76
C GLN A 5 -6.84 -1.34 -6.10
N ALA A 6 -7.90 -0.54 -6.00
CA ALA A 6 -9.13 -0.95 -5.31
C ALA A 6 -9.89 -2.10 -6.00
N TRP A 7 -9.70 -2.30 -7.30
CA TRP A 7 -10.27 -3.40 -8.06
C TRP A 7 -9.43 -4.69 -8.02
N CYS A 8 -8.15 -4.60 -7.61
CA CYS A 8 -7.26 -5.75 -7.51
C CYS A 8 -7.57 -6.55 -6.23
N GLY A 9 -8.19 -7.72 -6.38
CA GLY A 9 -8.50 -8.63 -5.28
C GLY A 9 -7.29 -9.01 -4.40
N PRO A 10 -6.18 -9.50 -4.99
CA PRO A 10 -4.97 -9.85 -4.24
C PRO A 10 -4.34 -8.68 -3.49
N CYS A 11 -4.40 -7.47 -4.05
CA CYS A 11 -3.80 -6.28 -3.47
C CYS A 11 -4.49 -5.87 -2.14
N LYS A 12 -5.80 -6.15 -1.98
CA LYS A 12 -6.53 -5.87 -0.73
C LYS A 12 -6.01 -6.68 0.46
N ALA A 13 -5.57 -7.92 0.24
CA ALA A 13 -5.01 -8.75 1.30
C ALA A 13 -3.69 -8.16 1.83
N VAL A 14 -2.87 -7.60 0.94
CA VAL A 14 -1.60 -6.95 1.30
C VAL A 14 -1.82 -5.68 2.10
N VAL A 15 -2.81 -4.85 1.73
CA VAL A 15 -3.19 -3.68 2.52
C VAL A 15 -3.59 -4.06 3.95
N SER A 16 -4.36 -5.14 4.13
CA SER A 16 -4.73 -5.60 5.48
C SER A 16 -3.53 -6.10 6.29
N LEU A 17 -2.57 -6.77 5.64
CA LEU A 17 -1.33 -7.20 6.28
C LEU A 17 -0.48 -5.99 6.71
N PHE A 18 -0.33 -5.00 5.84
CA PHE A 18 0.42 -3.78 6.14
C PHE A 18 -0.18 -2.98 7.29
N LYS A 19 -1.51 -2.88 7.37
CA LYS A 19 -2.17 -2.25 8.52
C LYS A 19 -1.88 -2.98 9.82
N LYS A 20 -1.88 -4.31 9.80
CA LYS A 20 -1.54 -5.12 10.98
C LYS A 20 -0.08 -4.88 11.40
N LEU A 21 0.85 -4.91 10.45
CA LEU A 21 2.26 -4.62 10.70
C LEU A 21 2.48 -3.20 11.22
N GLN A 22 1.78 -2.21 10.66
CA GLN A 22 1.81 -0.83 11.15
C GLN A 22 1.38 -0.77 12.62
N THR A 23 0.29 -1.45 13.00
CA THR A 23 -0.15 -1.49 14.40
C THR A 23 0.87 -2.15 15.32
N GLU A 24 1.49 -3.26 14.89
CA GLU A 24 2.49 -3.99 15.70
C GLU A 24 3.83 -3.25 15.82
N LEU A 25 4.23 -2.50 14.79
CA LEU A 25 5.52 -1.82 14.71
C LEU A 25 5.43 -0.31 15.04
N ALA A 26 4.22 0.22 15.29
CA ALA A 26 4.01 1.62 15.64
C ALA A 26 4.70 2.02 16.94
N GLU A 27 5.00 1.07 17.83
CA GLU A 27 5.67 1.35 19.12
C GLU A 27 7.13 1.80 18.95
N ASP A 28 7.78 1.47 17.83
CA ASP A 28 9.22 1.68 17.65
C ASP A 28 9.57 3.01 16.95
N ASP A 29 8.57 3.80 16.51
CA ASP A 29 8.66 5.13 15.85
C ASP A 29 9.67 5.27 14.68
N MET A 30 10.27 4.15 14.24
CA MET A 30 11.30 4.10 13.20
C MET A 30 10.74 3.90 11.79
N LEU A 31 9.49 3.44 11.66
CA LEU A 31 8.90 3.05 10.38
C LEU A 31 7.53 3.69 10.17
N HIS A 32 7.47 4.66 9.26
CA HIS A 32 6.21 5.27 8.82
C HIS A 32 5.60 4.46 7.68
N PHE A 33 4.59 3.66 8.02
CA PHE A 33 3.77 2.95 7.04
C PHE A 33 2.69 3.88 6.46
N ALA A 34 2.53 3.85 5.14
CA ALA A 34 1.47 4.56 4.44
C ALA A 34 1.00 3.72 3.25
N VAL A 35 -0.30 3.79 2.99
CA VAL A 35 -0.96 3.10 1.86
C VAL A 35 -1.51 4.15 0.91
N ALA A 36 -1.38 3.89 -0.38
CA ALA A 36 -1.78 4.81 -1.45
C ALA A 36 -2.58 4.06 -2.51
N GLU A 37 -3.77 4.58 -2.84
CA GLU A 37 -4.57 4.04 -3.94
C GLU A 37 -4.12 4.67 -5.26
N ALA A 38 -3.63 3.84 -6.19
CA ALA A 38 -3.06 4.31 -7.46
C ALA A 38 -4.07 5.07 -8.34
N ASP A 39 -5.34 4.69 -8.29
CA ASP A 39 -6.40 5.32 -9.08
C ASP A 39 -6.75 6.72 -8.54
N SER A 40 -6.62 6.94 -7.23
CA SER A 40 -6.95 8.20 -6.56
C SER A 40 -5.82 9.25 -6.63
N ILE A 41 -4.60 8.88 -6.99
CA ILE A 41 -3.42 9.77 -6.98
C ILE A 41 -2.82 9.90 -8.40
N PRO A 42 -2.91 11.08 -9.05
CA PRO A 42 -2.38 11.27 -10.40
C PRO A 42 -0.87 10.99 -10.53
N ALA A 43 -0.09 11.31 -9.49
CA ALA A 43 1.35 11.05 -9.47
C ALA A 43 1.71 9.56 -9.48
N LEU A 44 0.76 8.67 -9.15
CA LEU A 44 0.94 7.22 -9.13
C LEU A 44 0.39 6.54 -10.40
N GLU A 45 0.08 7.31 -11.44
CA GLU A 45 -0.45 6.78 -12.70
C GLU A 45 0.47 5.72 -13.32
N ILE A 46 1.79 5.85 -13.14
CA ILE A 46 2.78 4.87 -13.60
C ILE A 46 2.63 3.47 -12.98
N PHE A 47 1.92 3.36 -11.86
CA PHE A 47 1.66 2.11 -11.13
C PHE A 47 0.26 1.55 -11.37
N ARG A 48 -0.59 2.23 -12.16
CA ARG A 48 -1.94 1.75 -12.50
C ARG A 48 -1.89 0.55 -13.45
N ASN A 49 -3.01 -0.18 -13.53
CA ASN A 49 -3.20 -1.34 -14.39
C ASN A 49 -2.28 -2.54 -14.10
N ARG A 50 -1.73 -2.62 -12.88
CA ARG A 50 -0.90 -3.73 -12.43
C ARG A 50 -1.58 -4.58 -11.36
N CYS A 51 -1.76 -5.87 -11.62
CA CYS A 51 -2.38 -6.79 -10.64
C CYS A 51 -1.39 -7.26 -9.54
N GLU A 52 -0.50 -6.37 -9.11
CA GLU A 52 0.53 -6.60 -8.11
C GLU A 52 0.67 -5.34 -7.22
N PRO A 53 0.81 -5.50 -5.89
CA PRO A 53 1.10 -4.38 -5.00
C PRO A 53 2.53 -3.88 -5.22
N VAL A 54 2.73 -2.56 -5.09
CA VAL A 54 4.05 -1.93 -5.28
C VAL A 54 4.51 -1.31 -3.98
N PHE A 55 5.67 -1.76 -3.50
CA PHE A 55 6.31 -1.21 -2.30
C PHE A 55 7.35 -0.15 -2.69
N LEU A 56 7.12 1.09 -2.25
CA LEU A 56 8.08 2.19 -2.34
C LEU A 56 8.72 2.39 -0.96
N PHE A 57 10.04 2.25 -0.87
CA PHE A 57 10.82 2.47 0.36
C PHE A 57 11.38 3.90 0.41
#